data_AF-L0D9G5-F1
#
_entry.id   AF-L0D9G5-F1
#
_cell.length_a   1.000
_cell.length_b   1.000
_cell.length_c   1.000
_cell.angle_alpha   90.00
_cell.angle_beta   90.00
_cell.angle_gamma   90.00
#
_symmetry.space_group_name_H-M   'P 1'
#
loop_
_entity.id
_entity.type
_entity.pdbx_description
1 polymer ?
#
loop_
_entity_poly.entity_id
_entity_poly.type
_entity_poly.pdbx_seq_one_letter_code
_entity_poly.pdbx_strand_id
1 'polypeptide(L)'
;MRIGNRLGGSVLWSIVVMISAPWALGAVATERVAQVPLGGSLSGQSGDRQFGVYVPTSFGGQLTLATNSGTIGKITGPDGKERRNGQEVGMNQQGWYSFEVTGAEKPYRVETSFVQVGQSDRKVWNFYYWPTKSDAIHEPWAGGNGRVDTMRAYGDDEMVATPGGYIAPGQDIVRAGPNGILETPVAAGDDSTWFPNQYDDLTFRGADGTIYATPAPMLKYDQLFNSSARSWEAANSQNHDIQRWPGHCLGGAVASILLSEPNPAPGSGLTKDELKALWAELGENHLNHQIGEYANEMPAGPPRPGYDPCDSSTAKFHNMIETHIRGNRKALLANLRAFPPRGTVNEVWNHGVGKYTATYHAIPGKGPRAVRLEVALEGNSGSSLNGQDDKPRVCNYEYTLVYGLDGRVDLNNIAGNDWISVGGEAQYAPLNILQVTLTRWAGHNPYVTEANVRSLDLSNGGGVGRTFAGAPPQFRPVGNYEAGRPAIASNRAGDINSANGDTSSLQPRRGLFRMFGR
;
A
#
# COMPACT_ATOMS: atom_id res chain seq x y z
N MET A 1 -19.34 -58.73 28.13
CA MET A 1 -20.76 -58.85 28.48
C MET A 1 -21.50 -57.68 27.84
N ARG A 2 -22.42 -57.95 26.89
CA ARG A 2 -23.51 -57.11 26.29
C ARG A 2 -23.15 -55.70 25.75
N ILE A 3 -23.11 -55.47 24.43
CA ILE A 3 -24.20 -55.22 23.44
C ILE A 3 -25.09 -54.01 23.78
N GLY A 4 -25.14 -53.05 22.85
CA GLY A 4 -26.15 -51.98 22.80
C GLY A 4 -26.08 -51.13 21.51
N ASN A 5 -26.74 -51.61 20.46
CA ASN A 5 -27.08 -50.89 19.21
C ASN A 5 -28.11 -49.77 19.44
N ARG A 6 -28.00 -48.63 18.73
CA ARG A 6 -29.06 -47.84 18.02
C ARG A 6 -28.32 -46.86 17.07
N LEU A 7 -28.32 -46.91 15.72
CA LEU A 7 -29.37 -46.84 14.68
C LEU A 7 -30.21 -45.54 14.68
N GLY A 8 -30.05 -44.73 13.63
CA GLY A 8 -31.08 -43.81 13.12
C GLY A 8 -30.59 -42.40 12.74
N GLY A 9 -30.42 -42.11 11.44
CA GLY A 9 -30.23 -40.73 10.96
C GLY A 9 -29.59 -40.63 9.58
N SER A 10 -30.38 -40.87 8.54
CA SER A 10 -30.05 -40.87 7.11
C SER A 10 -29.61 -39.51 6.56
N VAL A 11 -28.40 -39.41 6.02
CA VAL A 11 -27.96 -38.31 5.13
C VAL A 11 -28.03 -38.82 3.69
N LEU A 12 -29.01 -38.32 2.94
CA LEU A 12 -29.14 -38.55 1.51
C LEU A 12 -28.02 -37.82 0.77
N TRP A 13 -27.18 -38.58 0.07
CA TRP A 13 -26.18 -38.10 -0.87
C TRP A 13 -26.78 -38.02 -2.27
N SER A 14 -26.77 -36.83 -2.87
CA SER A 14 -27.09 -36.63 -4.28
C SER A 14 -25.84 -36.88 -5.12
N ILE A 15 -25.61 -38.13 -5.50
CA ILE A 15 -24.63 -38.51 -6.53
C ILE A 15 -25.40 -38.67 -7.84
N VAL A 16 -25.14 -37.80 -8.81
CA VAL A 16 -25.55 -38.00 -10.21
C VAL A 16 -24.42 -38.78 -10.90
N VAL A 17 -24.58 -40.10 -11.02
CA VAL A 17 -23.78 -40.94 -11.91
C VAL A 17 -24.36 -40.85 -13.33
N MET A 18 -23.58 -40.34 -14.27
CA MET A 18 -23.83 -40.50 -15.70
C MET A 18 -23.35 -41.87 -16.17
N ILE A 19 -24.28 -42.82 -16.34
CA ILE A 19 -24.13 -43.95 -17.25
C ILE A 19 -25.48 -44.17 -17.94
N SER A 20 -25.50 -44.09 -19.26
CA SER A 20 -26.64 -44.53 -20.08
C SER A 20 -26.14 -45.23 -21.34
N ALA A 21 -26.64 -46.44 -21.56
CA ALA A 21 -26.76 -47.08 -22.86
C ALA A 21 -28.27 -47.29 -23.17
N PRO A 22 -28.70 -47.34 -24.43
CA PRO A 22 -29.83 -46.54 -24.90
C PRO A 22 -30.97 -47.36 -25.50
N TRP A 23 -32.22 -47.17 -25.08
CA TRP A 23 -33.38 -47.73 -25.80
C TRP A 23 -34.57 -46.77 -25.83
N ALA A 24 -34.75 -46.17 -27.01
CA ALA A 24 -36.00 -45.86 -27.71
C ALA A 24 -37.26 -45.48 -26.89
N LEU A 25 -37.35 -44.21 -26.52
CA LEU A 25 -38.56 -43.37 -26.62
C LEU A 25 -38.07 -41.95 -26.88
N GLY A 26 -38.78 -41.17 -27.71
CA GLY A 26 -38.36 -39.85 -28.21
C GLY A 26 -37.93 -38.89 -27.10
N ALA A 27 -36.65 -38.94 -26.75
CA ALA A 27 -36.01 -38.01 -25.86
C ALA A 27 -35.75 -36.74 -26.68
N VAL A 28 -36.48 -35.67 -26.35
CA VAL A 28 -36.00 -34.31 -26.60
C VAL A 28 -34.56 -34.31 -26.08
N ALA A 29 -33.59 -34.22 -26.98
CA ALA A 29 -32.18 -34.27 -26.62
C ALA A 29 -31.99 -33.23 -25.51
N THR A 30 -31.68 -33.68 -24.28
CA THR A 30 -31.30 -32.78 -23.19
C THR A 30 -30.16 -31.94 -23.72
N GLU A 31 -30.48 -30.71 -24.07
CA GLU A 31 -29.58 -29.82 -24.77
C GLU A 31 -28.38 -29.60 -23.87
N ARG A 32 -27.19 -30.05 -24.34
CA ARG A 32 -25.99 -29.98 -23.52
C ARG A 32 -25.59 -28.52 -23.36
N VAL A 33 -25.58 -28.05 -22.12
CA VAL A 33 -25.07 -26.72 -21.76
C VAL A 33 -23.62 -26.59 -22.22
N ALA A 34 -23.37 -25.65 -23.15
CA ALA A 34 -22.04 -25.36 -23.66
C ALA A 34 -21.27 -24.48 -22.67
N GLN A 35 -20.07 -24.90 -22.27
CA GLN A 35 -19.27 -24.13 -21.32
C GLN A 35 -18.56 -22.97 -22.03
N VAL A 36 -18.74 -21.76 -21.50
CA VAL A 36 -18.02 -20.55 -21.94
C VAL A 36 -16.97 -20.24 -20.87
N PRO A 37 -15.68 -20.08 -21.24
CA PRO A 37 -14.64 -19.75 -20.28
C PRO A 37 -14.88 -18.36 -19.68
N LEU A 38 -14.70 -18.22 -18.37
CA LEU A 38 -14.75 -16.93 -17.66
C LEU A 38 -13.72 -15.97 -18.25
N GLY A 39 -14.11 -14.74 -18.58
CA GLY A 39 -13.20 -13.76 -19.19
C GLY A 39 -12.74 -14.14 -20.60
N GLY A 40 -13.47 -15.04 -21.27
CA GLY A 40 -13.15 -15.55 -22.61
C GLY A 40 -14.40 -15.69 -23.48
N SER A 41 -14.29 -16.49 -24.54
CA SER A 41 -15.37 -16.60 -25.54
C SER A 41 -15.45 -17.94 -26.23
N LEU A 42 -16.64 -18.25 -26.75
CA LEU A 42 -16.91 -19.41 -27.61
C LEU A 42 -17.49 -18.95 -28.95
N SER A 43 -16.81 -19.24 -30.05
CA SER A 43 -17.19 -18.83 -31.40
C SER A 43 -17.87 -19.97 -32.18
N GLY A 44 -18.47 -19.64 -33.33
CA GLY A 44 -19.04 -20.63 -34.26
C GLY A 44 -20.30 -21.32 -33.74
N GLN A 45 -21.01 -20.69 -32.81
CA GLN A 45 -22.27 -21.20 -32.28
C GLN A 45 -23.41 -20.93 -33.28
N SER A 46 -24.44 -21.78 -33.28
CA SER A 46 -25.58 -21.65 -34.18
C SER A 46 -26.85 -22.22 -33.55
N GLY A 47 -28.00 -21.65 -33.94
CA GLY A 47 -29.29 -21.96 -33.33
C GLY A 47 -29.42 -21.43 -31.90
N ASP A 48 -30.59 -21.62 -31.33
CA ASP A 48 -30.83 -21.38 -29.91
C ASP A 48 -30.02 -22.41 -29.11
N ARG A 49 -29.31 -21.97 -28.07
CA ARG A 49 -28.45 -22.84 -27.25
C ARG A 49 -28.35 -22.38 -25.81
N GLN A 50 -28.22 -23.37 -24.92
CA GLN A 50 -27.88 -23.17 -23.50
C GLN A 50 -26.37 -23.11 -23.28
N PHE A 51 -25.94 -22.15 -22.48
CA PHE A 51 -24.55 -21.89 -22.11
C PHE A 51 -24.38 -21.87 -20.60
N GLY A 52 -23.15 -22.11 -20.14
CA GLY A 52 -22.77 -22.06 -18.74
C GLY A 52 -21.41 -21.44 -18.53
N VAL A 53 -21.26 -20.61 -17.50
CA VAL A 53 -19.99 -20.02 -17.06
C VAL A 53 -19.83 -20.23 -15.56
N TYR A 54 -18.62 -20.55 -15.09
CA TYR A 54 -18.35 -20.77 -13.67
C TYR A 54 -17.70 -19.53 -13.05
N VAL A 55 -18.26 -19.03 -11.94
CA VAL A 55 -17.70 -17.96 -11.12
C VAL A 55 -17.06 -18.58 -9.88
N PRO A 56 -15.74 -18.44 -9.65
CA PRO A 56 -15.03 -19.20 -8.62
C PRO A 56 -15.03 -18.56 -7.23
N THR A 57 -15.25 -17.24 -7.13
CA THR A 57 -15.15 -16.50 -5.87
C THR A 57 -16.49 -16.35 -5.16
N SER A 58 -16.48 -16.54 -3.84
CA SER A 58 -17.61 -16.30 -2.93
C SER A 58 -17.79 -14.82 -2.60
N PHE A 59 -16.83 -13.95 -2.94
CA PHE A 59 -16.93 -12.53 -2.66
C PHE A 59 -17.80 -11.77 -3.68
N GLY A 60 -18.27 -12.43 -4.73
CA GLY A 60 -19.06 -11.82 -5.79
C GLY A 60 -18.21 -11.08 -6.83
N GLY A 61 -18.87 -10.25 -7.64
CA GLY A 61 -18.33 -9.49 -8.76
C GLY A 61 -19.41 -9.25 -9.81
N GLN A 62 -19.09 -8.50 -10.86
CA GLN A 62 -19.99 -8.21 -11.95
C GLN A 62 -19.77 -9.19 -13.10
N LEU A 63 -20.75 -10.04 -13.39
CA LEU A 63 -20.74 -10.95 -14.54
C LEU A 63 -21.43 -10.27 -15.73
N THR A 64 -20.70 -10.09 -16.83
CA THR A 64 -21.25 -9.59 -18.09
C THR A 64 -21.12 -10.64 -19.18
N LEU A 65 -22.19 -10.82 -19.94
CA LEU A 65 -22.31 -11.73 -21.06
C LEU A 65 -22.56 -10.89 -22.32
N ALA A 66 -21.93 -11.25 -23.44
CA ALA A 66 -22.15 -10.60 -24.72
C ALA A 66 -22.29 -11.63 -25.85
N THR A 67 -23.09 -11.28 -26.87
CA THR A 67 -23.18 -12.04 -28.12
C THR A 67 -23.19 -11.08 -29.30
N ASN A 68 -22.62 -11.48 -30.44
CA ASN A 68 -22.64 -10.69 -31.68
C ASN A 68 -23.86 -10.94 -32.58
N SER A 69 -24.74 -11.87 -32.19
CA SER A 69 -26.03 -12.16 -32.84
C SER A 69 -26.97 -12.89 -31.86
N GLY A 70 -28.28 -12.69 -32.01
CA GLY A 70 -29.28 -13.18 -31.07
C GLY A 70 -29.38 -12.35 -29.79
N THR A 71 -30.14 -12.85 -28.82
CA THR A 71 -30.39 -12.20 -27.53
C THR A 71 -29.98 -13.12 -26.39
N ILE A 72 -29.27 -12.58 -25.40
CA ILE A 72 -28.97 -13.30 -24.16
C ILE A 72 -30.24 -13.31 -23.31
N GLY A 73 -30.74 -14.51 -23.04
CA GLY A 73 -31.88 -14.77 -22.19
C GLY A 73 -31.56 -14.59 -20.70
N LYS A 74 -32.40 -15.23 -19.88
CA LYS A 74 -32.29 -15.15 -18.42
C LYS A 74 -31.00 -15.80 -17.94
N ILE A 75 -30.32 -15.15 -17.00
CA ILE A 75 -29.16 -15.73 -16.32
C ILE A 75 -29.65 -16.38 -15.04
N THR A 76 -29.42 -17.68 -14.88
CA THR A 76 -29.77 -18.43 -13.66
C THR A 76 -28.50 -18.69 -12.86
N GLY A 77 -28.47 -18.23 -11.60
CA GLY A 77 -27.36 -18.44 -10.69
C GLY A 77 -27.33 -19.85 -10.08
N PRO A 78 -26.28 -20.17 -9.30
CA PRO A 78 -26.14 -21.47 -8.63
C PRO A 78 -27.22 -21.73 -7.58
N ASP A 79 -27.88 -20.69 -7.09
CA ASP A 79 -29.04 -20.74 -6.19
C ASP A 79 -30.38 -20.93 -6.93
N GLY A 80 -30.36 -21.08 -8.26
CA GLY A 80 -31.53 -21.18 -9.11
C GLY A 80 -32.27 -19.86 -9.33
N LYS A 81 -31.75 -18.73 -8.82
CA LYS A 81 -32.40 -17.42 -8.97
C LYS A 81 -31.95 -16.71 -10.22
N GLU A 82 -32.87 -15.96 -10.80
CA GLU A 82 -32.60 -15.12 -11.97
C GLU A 82 -31.71 -13.92 -11.61
N ARG A 83 -30.76 -13.62 -12.48
CA ARG A 83 -29.85 -12.48 -12.40
C ARG A 83 -29.91 -11.68 -13.69
N ARG A 84 -29.60 -10.39 -13.61
CA ARG A 84 -29.50 -9.53 -14.79
C ARG A 84 -28.06 -9.47 -15.27
N ASN A 85 -27.90 -9.40 -16.58
CA ASN A 85 -26.61 -9.26 -17.22
C ASN A 85 -25.91 -7.97 -16.77
N GLY A 86 -24.63 -8.05 -16.44
CA GLY A 86 -23.84 -6.91 -15.99
C GLY A 86 -24.19 -6.44 -14.58
N GLN A 87 -24.85 -7.24 -13.74
CA GLN A 87 -25.07 -6.92 -12.34
C GLN A 87 -24.11 -7.66 -11.40
N GLU A 88 -23.94 -7.09 -10.22
CA GLU A 88 -23.22 -7.71 -9.11
C GLU A 88 -23.91 -9.03 -8.71
N VAL A 89 -23.13 -10.12 -8.71
CA VAL A 89 -23.66 -11.46 -8.38
C VAL A 89 -23.81 -11.67 -6.87
N GLY A 90 -23.16 -10.87 -6.03
CA GLY A 90 -23.31 -10.91 -4.58
C GLY A 90 -22.53 -12.03 -3.88
N MET A 91 -22.54 -11.98 -2.54
CA MET A 91 -21.75 -12.85 -1.67
C MET A 91 -22.30 -14.29 -1.61
N ASN A 92 -21.39 -15.26 -1.53
CA ASN A 92 -21.64 -16.70 -1.47
C ASN A 92 -22.47 -17.22 -2.66
N GLN A 93 -22.20 -16.67 -3.85
CA GLN A 93 -22.86 -17.03 -5.11
C GLN A 93 -21.86 -17.59 -6.14
N GLN A 94 -20.78 -18.21 -5.67
CA GLN A 94 -19.86 -18.96 -6.53
C GLN A 94 -20.56 -20.19 -7.12
N GLY A 95 -20.19 -20.57 -8.34
CA GLY A 95 -20.76 -21.73 -9.02
C GLY A 95 -21.06 -21.50 -10.48
N TRP A 96 -21.85 -22.40 -11.05
CA TRP A 96 -22.29 -22.33 -12.44
C TRP A 96 -23.45 -21.36 -12.59
N TYR A 97 -23.31 -20.45 -13.56
CA TYR A 97 -24.37 -19.59 -14.07
C TYR A 97 -24.76 -20.09 -15.45
N SER A 98 -26.05 -20.36 -15.68
CA SER A 98 -26.58 -20.78 -16.98
C SER A 98 -27.38 -19.68 -17.64
N PHE A 99 -27.36 -19.64 -18.97
CA PHE A 99 -28.12 -18.68 -19.77
C PHE A 99 -28.32 -19.23 -21.18
N GLU A 100 -29.30 -18.69 -21.89
CA GLU A 100 -29.60 -19.07 -23.27
C GLU A 100 -29.23 -17.94 -24.22
N VAL A 101 -28.82 -18.26 -25.44
CA VAL A 101 -28.81 -17.29 -26.55
C VAL A 101 -29.86 -17.74 -27.55
N THR A 102 -30.83 -16.86 -27.84
CA THR A 102 -31.95 -17.15 -28.75
C THR A 102 -32.01 -16.20 -29.94
N GLY A 103 -32.63 -16.63 -31.03
CA GLY A 103 -32.92 -15.77 -32.18
C GLY A 103 -31.69 -15.32 -32.95
N ALA A 104 -30.63 -16.13 -32.96
CA ALA A 104 -29.43 -15.84 -33.75
C ALA A 104 -29.64 -16.21 -35.22
N GLU A 105 -29.58 -15.23 -36.13
CA GLU A 105 -29.81 -15.43 -37.58
C GLU A 105 -28.58 -15.95 -38.35
N LYS A 106 -27.41 -15.92 -37.71
CA LYS A 106 -26.11 -16.30 -38.29
C LYS A 106 -25.22 -16.90 -37.21
N PRO A 107 -24.14 -17.62 -37.59
CA PRO A 107 -23.18 -18.11 -36.61
C PRO A 107 -22.67 -16.99 -35.69
N TYR A 108 -22.59 -17.26 -34.39
CA TYR A 108 -22.34 -16.26 -33.37
C TYR A 108 -21.20 -16.63 -32.42
N ARG A 109 -20.72 -15.61 -31.69
CA ARG A 109 -19.73 -15.69 -30.62
C ARG A 109 -20.40 -15.27 -29.33
N VAL A 110 -20.22 -16.07 -28.28
CA VAL A 110 -20.63 -15.75 -26.91
C VAL A 110 -19.37 -15.40 -26.11
N GLU A 111 -19.41 -14.30 -25.37
CA GLU A 111 -18.30 -13.79 -24.58
C GLU A 111 -18.74 -13.60 -23.13
N THR A 112 -17.83 -13.81 -22.18
CA THR A 112 -18.04 -13.50 -20.77
C THR A 112 -16.94 -12.58 -20.27
N SER A 113 -17.27 -11.68 -19.35
CA SER A 113 -16.31 -10.93 -18.54
C SER A 113 -16.77 -10.93 -17.09
N PHE A 114 -15.80 -10.97 -16.17
CA PHE A 114 -16.07 -10.92 -14.74
C PHE A 114 -15.06 -10.02 -14.06
N VAL A 115 -15.58 -8.97 -13.42
CA VAL A 115 -14.78 -7.95 -12.75
C VAL A 115 -15.24 -7.86 -11.30
N GLN A 116 -14.28 -7.94 -10.38
CA GLN A 116 -14.52 -7.79 -8.96
C GLN A 116 -13.88 -6.49 -8.48
N VAL A 117 -14.65 -5.65 -7.78
CA VAL A 117 -14.17 -4.41 -7.18
C VAL A 117 -14.31 -4.49 -5.67
N GLY A 118 -13.20 -4.41 -4.94
CA GLY A 118 -13.20 -4.25 -3.48
C GLY A 118 -12.92 -2.82 -3.10
N GLN A 119 -13.61 -2.31 -2.09
CA GLN A 119 -13.35 -0.98 -1.54
C GLN A 119 -13.65 -0.96 -0.04
N SER A 120 -12.75 -0.37 0.75
CA SER A 120 -12.97 -0.16 2.17
C SER A 120 -14.00 0.93 2.44
N ASP A 121 -14.69 0.86 3.58
CA ASP A 121 -15.72 1.84 3.95
C ASP A 121 -15.14 3.23 4.18
N ARG A 122 -13.91 3.31 4.69
CA ARG A 122 -13.15 4.55 4.76
C ARG A 122 -12.11 4.57 3.64
N LYS A 123 -12.06 5.67 2.90
CA LYS A 123 -10.96 5.99 1.99
C LYS A 123 -9.71 6.30 2.82
N VAL A 124 -8.62 5.60 2.53
CA VAL A 124 -7.29 5.94 3.04
C VAL A 124 -6.88 7.30 2.48
N TRP A 125 -6.51 8.24 3.34
CA TRP A 125 -6.07 9.57 2.89
C TRP A 125 -4.61 9.57 2.43
N ASN A 126 -4.30 10.46 1.49
CA ASN A 126 -2.96 10.65 0.94
C ASN A 126 -2.09 11.47 1.89
N PHE A 127 -0.78 11.20 1.84
CA PHE A 127 0.18 11.84 2.74
C PHE A 127 1.54 12.02 2.05
N TYR A 128 2.39 12.84 2.66
CA TYR A 128 3.80 12.97 2.30
C TYR A 128 4.60 12.14 3.28
N TYR A 129 5.56 11.33 2.86
CA TYR A 129 6.27 10.43 3.77
C TYR A 129 7.19 11.11 4.79
N TRP A 130 7.44 12.43 4.69
CA TRP A 130 8.35 13.20 5.54
C TRP A 130 9.72 12.53 5.71
N PRO A 131 10.67 12.76 4.78
CA PRO A 131 11.99 12.17 4.84
C PRO A 131 12.67 12.46 6.17
N THR A 132 13.45 11.50 6.67
CA THR A 132 14.38 11.77 7.76
C THR A 132 15.74 12.25 7.26
N LYS A 133 15.97 12.28 5.95
CA LYS A 133 17.17 12.89 5.37
C LYS A 133 17.10 14.40 5.62
N SER A 134 18.09 14.94 6.33
CA SER A 134 18.23 16.39 6.44
C SER A 134 18.58 17.02 5.11
N ASP A 135 18.36 18.33 5.05
CA ASP A 135 18.94 19.18 4.04
C ASP A 135 20.47 19.02 4.00
N ALA A 136 21.01 19.09 2.79
CA ALA A 136 22.41 18.89 2.52
C ALA A 136 22.85 19.64 1.26
N ILE A 137 24.11 20.06 1.25
CA ILE A 137 24.83 20.45 0.03
C ILE A 137 25.47 19.19 -0.54
N HIS A 138 25.41 19.00 -1.85
CA HIS A 138 25.99 17.85 -2.53
C HIS A 138 26.55 18.24 -3.90
N GLU A 139 27.42 17.40 -4.43
CA GLU A 139 27.83 17.50 -5.84
C GLU A 139 26.59 17.33 -6.73
N PRO A 140 26.39 18.13 -7.79
CA PRO A 140 25.24 17.97 -8.69
C PRO A 140 25.13 16.54 -9.24
N TRP A 141 23.91 16.00 -9.28
CA TRP A 141 23.65 14.64 -9.78
C TRP A 141 24.02 14.42 -11.25
N ALA A 142 24.02 15.50 -12.03
CA ALA A 142 24.46 15.53 -13.41
C ALA A 142 25.00 16.93 -13.74
N GLY A 143 26.05 17.00 -14.56
CA GLY A 143 26.62 18.27 -15.02
C GLY A 143 27.50 19.02 -14.01
N GLY A 144 27.76 18.43 -12.83
CA GLY A 144 28.73 18.95 -11.87
C GLY A 144 30.19 18.81 -12.34
N ASN A 145 31.10 19.48 -11.64
CA ASN A 145 32.52 19.53 -11.98
C ASN A 145 33.36 18.44 -11.26
N GLY A 146 32.73 17.64 -10.40
CA GLY A 146 33.36 16.59 -9.60
C GLY A 146 34.28 17.14 -8.51
N ARG A 147 33.99 18.32 -7.97
CA ARG A 147 34.80 19.01 -6.96
C ARG A 147 33.94 19.56 -5.83
N VAL A 148 34.50 19.53 -4.63
CA VAL A 148 33.90 20.17 -3.47
C VAL A 148 34.13 21.69 -3.54
N ASP A 149 33.14 22.45 -4.01
CA ASP A 149 33.26 23.91 -4.15
C ASP A 149 32.91 24.68 -2.87
N THR A 150 32.09 24.09 -1.99
CA THR A 150 31.80 24.64 -0.67
C THR A 150 33.04 24.51 0.21
N MET A 151 33.61 25.64 0.63
CA MET A 151 34.92 25.65 1.29
C MET A 151 34.86 25.55 2.82
N ARG A 152 33.69 25.75 3.42
CA ARG A 152 33.48 25.65 4.87
C ARG A 152 32.00 25.43 5.19
N ALA A 153 31.75 24.74 6.31
CA ALA A 153 30.46 24.69 6.96
C ALA A 153 30.23 25.93 7.85
N TYR A 154 28.97 26.28 8.10
CA TYR A 154 28.53 27.39 8.97
C TYR A 154 27.64 26.87 10.09
N GLY A 155 27.55 27.58 11.21
CA GLY A 155 26.73 27.14 12.33
C GLY A 155 27.26 25.83 12.93
N ASP A 156 26.38 24.86 13.12
CA ASP A 156 26.68 23.49 13.52
C ASP A 156 26.67 22.50 12.35
N ASP A 157 26.58 22.98 11.10
CA ASP A 157 26.72 22.15 9.91
C ASP A 157 28.04 21.35 9.90
N GLU A 158 27.97 20.15 9.34
CA GLU A 158 29.09 19.23 9.26
C GLU A 158 29.65 19.16 7.84
N MET A 159 30.92 19.52 7.70
CA MET A 159 31.68 19.31 6.45
C MET A 159 32.04 17.82 6.35
N VAL A 160 31.44 17.11 5.39
CA VAL A 160 31.62 15.65 5.23
C VAL A 160 32.50 15.27 4.03
N ALA A 161 32.86 16.23 3.18
CA ALA A 161 33.83 16.07 2.11
C ALA A 161 34.97 17.09 2.23
N THR A 162 36.17 16.76 1.73
CA THR A 162 37.33 17.66 1.83
C THR A 162 37.19 18.83 0.84
N PRO A 163 37.26 20.11 1.28
CA PRO A 163 37.24 21.27 0.39
C PRO A 163 38.22 21.16 -0.80
N GLY A 164 37.76 21.44 -2.02
CA GLY A 164 38.54 21.32 -3.26
C GLY A 164 38.89 19.89 -3.69
N GLY A 165 38.49 18.87 -2.92
CA GLY A 165 38.71 17.46 -3.22
C GLY A 165 37.86 16.96 -4.38
N TYR A 166 38.20 15.77 -4.90
CA TYR A 166 37.32 15.06 -5.84
C TYR A 166 36.12 14.48 -5.10
N ILE A 167 34.93 14.57 -5.72
CA ILE A 167 33.71 13.99 -5.19
C ILE A 167 32.86 13.42 -6.33
N ALA A 168 32.15 12.32 -6.04
CA ALA A 168 31.26 11.71 -7.02
C ALA A 168 29.90 12.43 -7.08
N PRO A 169 29.22 12.44 -8.24
CA PRO A 169 27.89 13.03 -8.40
C PRO A 169 26.90 12.62 -7.29
N GLY A 170 26.29 13.62 -6.67
CA GLY A 170 25.27 13.49 -5.63
C GLY A 170 25.75 13.11 -4.23
N GLN A 171 27.05 12.88 -4.03
CA GLN A 171 27.56 12.69 -2.68
C GLN A 171 27.46 13.99 -1.87
N ASP A 172 27.08 13.86 -0.60
CA ASP A 172 26.98 14.99 0.31
C ASP A 172 28.36 15.64 0.52
N ILE A 173 28.35 16.97 0.58
CA ILE A 173 29.49 17.84 0.86
C ILE A 173 29.34 18.45 2.26
N VAL A 174 28.17 19.02 2.54
CA VAL A 174 27.79 19.56 3.84
C VAL A 174 26.46 18.96 4.27
N ARG A 175 26.35 18.60 5.54
CA ARG A 175 25.09 18.15 6.15
C ARG A 175 24.67 19.11 7.24
N ALA A 176 23.36 19.27 7.40
CA ALA A 176 22.79 19.93 8.56
C ALA A 176 23.34 19.32 9.86
N GLY A 177 23.68 20.20 10.81
CA GLY A 177 24.13 19.82 12.15
C GLY A 177 23.04 19.20 13.02
N PRO A 178 23.32 18.95 14.32
CA PRO A 178 22.33 18.46 15.28
C PRO A 178 21.05 19.29 15.40
N ASN A 179 21.10 20.57 15.03
CA ASN A 179 19.91 21.42 14.99
C ASN A 179 18.99 21.13 13.78
N GLY A 180 19.41 20.30 12.82
CA GLY A 180 18.63 19.90 11.64
C GLY A 180 18.41 21.00 10.58
N ILE A 181 19.08 22.15 10.67
CA ILE A 181 19.05 23.23 9.69
C ILE A 181 20.36 23.23 8.91
N LEU A 182 20.27 23.50 7.60
CA LEU A 182 21.43 23.78 6.78
C LEU A 182 21.68 25.30 6.74
N GLU A 183 22.65 25.81 7.50
CA GLU A 183 23.02 27.24 7.48
C GLU A 183 24.04 27.60 6.40
N THR A 184 24.77 26.60 5.89
CA THR A 184 25.83 26.79 4.92
C THR A 184 25.23 27.21 3.58
N PRO A 185 25.66 28.36 3.02
CA PRO A 185 25.26 28.75 1.68
C PRO A 185 25.92 27.85 0.64
N VAL A 186 25.14 27.47 -0.38
CA VAL A 186 25.62 26.66 -1.50
C VAL A 186 26.62 27.43 -2.35
N ALA A 187 27.75 26.81 -2.69
CA ALA A 187 28.71 27.37 -3.64
C ALA A 187 28.25 27.16 -5.09
N ALA A 188 28.71 28.00 -6.03
CA ALA A 188 28.21 28.03 -7.41
C ALA A 188 28.48 26.76 -8.26
N GLY A 189 29.29 25.81 -7.78
CA GLY A 189 29.51 24.51 -8.44
C GLY A 189 28.88 23.32 -7.71
N ASP A 190 28.33 23.54 -6.51
CA ASP A 190 27.58 22.55 -5.74
C ASP A 190 26.07 22.78 -5.92
N ASP A 191 25.26 21.85 -5.39
CA ASP A 191 23.81 21.97 -5.33
C ASP A 191 23.31 21.70 -3.90
N SER A 192 22.07 22.07 -3.60
CA SER A 192 21.40 21.73 -2.34
C SER A 192 20.19 20.87 -2.61
N THR A 193 19.97 19.87 -1.77
CA THR A 193 18.67 19.21 -1.72
C THR A 193 17.90 19.67 -0.50
N TRP A 194 16.68 20.14 -0.74
CA TRP A 194 15.66 20.34 0.29
C TRP A 194 14.59 19.26 0.21
N PHE A 195 14.33 18.64 1.36
CA PHE A 195 13.22 17.71 1.55
C PHE A 195 12.35 18.21 2.70
N PRO A 196 11.07 18.54 2.46
CA PRO A 196 10.14 18.95 3.52
C PRO A 196 10.05 17.90 4.64
N ASN A 197 10.83 18.04 5.70
CA ASN A 197 10.90 17.05 6.79
C ASN A 197 10.09 17.54 7.99
N GLN A 198 10.09 16.78 9.09
CA GLN A 198 9.27 17.12 10.25
C GLN A 198 9.88 18.22 11.13
N TYR A 199 11.19 18.44 11.04
CA TYR A 199 11.98 19.31 11.91
C TYR A 199 12.56 20.55 11.20
N ASP A 200 12.11 20.83 9.98
CA ASP A 200 12.44 22.03 9.22
C ASP A 200 12.14 23.32 10.00
N ASP A 201 12.85 24.39 9.64
CA ASP A 201 12.52 25.76 10.06
C ASP A 201 11.28 26.26 9.29
N LEU A 202 10.86 27.51 9.51
CA LEU A 202 9.80 28.19 8.76
C LEU A 202 10.21 28.52 7.32
N THR A 203 11.51 28.52 7.03
CA THR A 203 12.05 28.84 5.72
C THR A 203 13.31 28.04 5.39
N PHE A 204 13.53 27.78 4.10
CA PHE A 204 14.74 27.18 3.54
C PHE A 204 15.37 28.11 2.50
N ARG A 205 16.71 28.20 2.44
CA ARG A 205 17.43 28.96 1.40
C ARG A 205 17.93 28.00 0.33
N GLY A 206 17.40 28.11 -0.89
CA GLY A 206 17.86 27.33 -2.03
C GLY A 206 19.24 27.72 -2.53
N ALA A 207 19.80 26.87 -3.39
CA ALA A 207 21.08 27.11 -4.08
C ALA A 207 21.10 28.39 -4.92
N ASP A 208 19.94 28.83 -5.42
CA ASP A 208 19.76 30.09 -6.14
C ASP A 208 19.71 31.33 -5.21
N GLY A 209 19.77 31.12 -3.89
CA GLY A 209 19.63 32.15 -2.86
C GLY A 209 18.19 32.52 -2.52
N THR A 210 17.19 31.93 -3.19
CA THR A 210 15.77 32.19 -2.91
C THR A 210 15.38 31.61 -1.54
N ILE A 211 14.59 32.37 -0.78
CA ILE A 211 14.01 31.90 0.48
C ILE A 211 12.62 31.33 0.21
N TYR A 212 12.44 30.04 0.50
CA TYR A 212 11.18 29.32 0.38
C TYR A 212 10.52 29.18 1.74
N ALA A 213 9.20 29.31 1.79
CA ALA A 213 8.43 28.94 2.99
C ALA A 213 8.29 27.42 3.05
N THR A 214 8.46 26.86 4.25
CA THR A 214 8.54 25.41 4.46
C THR A 214 7.49 24.95 5.47
N PRO A 215 6.93 23.73 5.32
CA PRO A 215 6.18 23.09 6.40
C PRO A 215 7.11 22.87 7.60
N ALA A 216 6.65 23.21 8.80
CA ALA A 216 7.45 23.14 10.02
C ALA A 216 6.63 22.51 11.18
N PRO A 217 6.14 21.27 11.02
CA PRO A 217 5.14 20.70 11.93
C PRO A 217 5.65 20.61 13.36
N MET A 218 6.89 20.17 13.59
CA MET A 218 7.42 20.06 14.94
C MET A 218 7.81 21.40 15.56
N LEU A 219 8.30 22.36 14.77
CA LEU A 219 8.60 23.70 15.27
C LEU A 219 7.33 24.41 15.76
N LYS A 220 6.24 24.30 14.98
CA LYS A 220 4.94 24.83 15.37
C LYS A 220 4.38 24.11 16.58
N TYR A 221 4.46 22.77 16.61
CA TYR A 221 4.07 21.97 17.76
C TYR A 221 4.82 22.39 19.03
N ASP A 222 6.14 22.55 18.95
CA ASP A 222 6.95 23.01 20.07
C ASP A 222 6.52 24.36 20.58
N GLN A 223 6.24 25.32 19.70
CA GLN A 223 5.78 26.65 20.10
C GLN A 223 4.37 26.66 20.70
N LEU A 224 3.50 25.74 20.29
CA LEU A 224 2.14 25.60 20.84
C LEU A 224 2.14 24.95 22.24
N PHE A 225 3.06 24.02 22.50
CA PHE A 225 3.08 23.22 23.73
C PHE A 225 4.31 23.44 24.62
N ASN A 226 5.20 24.36 24.25
CA ASN A 226 6.50 24.58 24.89
C ASN A 226 7.32 23.28 25.05
N SER A 227 7.29 22.41 24.04
CA SER A 227 8.03 21.14 24.01
C SER A 227 9.39 21.26 23.31
N SER A 228 10.08 20.12 23.18
CA SER A 228 11.36 19.97 22.45
C SER A 228 11.32 18.80 21.46
N ALA A 229 10.15 18.56 20.85
CA ALA A 229 9.94 17.52 19.86
C ALA A 229 10.86 17.73 18.65
N ARG A 230 10.98 18.97 18.17
CA ARG A 230 11.72 19.28 16.95
C ARG A 230 13.22 19.01 17.10
N SER A 231 13.84 19.50 18.17
CA SER A 231 15.25 19.24 18.48
C SER A 231 15.52 17.77 18.79
N TRP A 232 14.55 17.04 19.37
CA TRP A 232 14.69 15.61 19.55
C TRP A 232 14.72 14.87 18.22
N GLU A 233 13.84 15.25 17.29
CA GLU A 233 13.74 14.62 15.97
C GLU A 233 15.00 14.83 15.14
N ALA A 234 15.47 16.09 15.07
CA ALA A 234 16.72 16.44 14.41
C ALA A 234 17.89 15.62 14.97
N ALA A 235 17.99 15.47 16.30
CA ALA A 235 19.10 14.77 16.93
C ALA A 235 19.05 13.23 16.80
N ASN A 236 17.86 12.62 16.64
CA ASN A 236 17.69 11.16 16.78
C ASN A 236 17.16 10.44 15.53
N SER A 237 16.50 11.14 14.62
CA SER A 237 15.90 10.55 13.42
C SER A 237 16.64 10.88 12.14
N GLN A 238 17.45 11.94 12.13
CA GLN A 238 18.19 12.41 10.96
C GLN A 238 19.01 11.29 10.31
N ASN A 239 18.70 11.00 9.04
CA ASN A 239 19.47 10.10 8.21
C ASN A 239 20.65 10.84 7.57
N HIS A 240 21.86 10.40 7.88
CA HIS A 240 23.08 10.93 7.31
C HIS A 240 23.55 10.14 6.08
N ASP A 241 22.81 9.13 5.60
CA ASP A 241 23.12 8.47 4.32
C ASP A 241 22.62 9.32 3.13
N ILE A 242 23.12 9.03 1.93
CA ILE A 242 22.65 9.59 0.65
C ILE A 242 21.21 9.15 0.32
N GLN A 243 20.71 8.12 1.02
CA GLN A 243 19.37 7.57 0.85
C GLN A 243 18.29 8.55 1.32
N ARG A 244 17.27 8.72 0.48
CA ARG A 244 16.20 9.73 0.65
C ARG A 244 14.86 9.12 1.02
N TRP A 245 14.72 7.81 0.87
CA TRP A 245 13.48 7.07 1.13
C TRP A 245 13.16 6.85 2.62
N PRO A 246 14.12 6.83 3.58
CA PRO A 246 13.76 6.75 4.99
C PRO A 246 12.91 7.95 5.41
N GLY A 247 11.83 7.69 6.12
CA GLY A 247 10.81 8.68 6.50
C GLY A 247 9.73 8.04 7.35
N HIS A 248 8.65 8.77 7.62
CA HIS A 248 7.54 8.37 8.47
C HIS A 248 6.38 7.72 7.69
N CYS A 249 6.70 6.94 6.64
CA CYS A 249 5.67 6.33 5.80
C CYS A 249 4.85 5.26 6.53
N LEU A 250 5.42 4.58 7.54
CA LEU A 250 4.69 3.60 8.33
C LEU A 250 3.58 4.30 9.12
N GLY A 251 3.95 5.33 9.88
CA GLY A 251 3.00 6.08 10.68
C GLY A 251 1.94 6.77 9.83
N GLY A 252 2.34 7.35 8.70
CA GLY A 252 1.41 7.94 7.72
C GLY A 252 0.39 6.93 7.19
N ALA A 253 0.82 5.71 6.85
CA ALA A 253 -0.06 4.65 6.38
C ALA A 253 -1.00 4.14 7.47
N VAL A 254 -0.51 3.94 8.70
CA VAL A 254 -1.34 3.49 9.83
C VAL A 254 -2.38 4.55 10.20
N ALA A 255 -1.98 5.82 10.25
CA ALA A 255 -2.88 6.95 10.46
C ALA A 255 -3.93 7.06 9.36
N SER A 256 -3.56 6.87 8.09
CA SER A 256 -4.50 6.91 6.97
C SER A 256 -5.53 5.81 6.99
N ILE A 257 -5.16 4.63 7.50
CA ILE A 257 -6.06 3.51 7.67
C ILE A 257 -7.02 3.72 8.84
N LEU A 258 -6.54 4.27 9.97
CA LEU A 258 -7.23 4.23 11.26
C LEU A 258 -7.95 5.53 11.67
N LEU A 259 -7.55 6.69 11.14
CA LEU A 259 -8.10 7.99 11.52
C LEU A 259 -8.94 8.61 10.42
N SER A 260 -9.86 9.49 10.79
CA SER A 260 -10.45 10.43 9.83
C SER A 260 -9.34 11.32 9.29
N GLU A 261 -9.49 11.83 8.06
CA GLU A 261 -8.47 12.72 7.54
C GLU A 261 -8.32 13.95 8.46
N PRO A 262 -7.09 14.28 8.91
CA PRO A 262 -6.89 15.33 9.90
C PRO A 262 -7.43 16.69 9.43
N ASN A 263 -7.99 17.44 10.37
CA ASN A 263 -8.48 18.80 10.14
C ASN A 263 -7.92 19.74 11.22
N PRO A 264 -6.93 20.58 10.89
CA PRO A 264 -6.27 21.40 11.90
C PRO A 264 -7.21 22.45 12.50
N ALA A 265 -7.12 22.62 13.82
CA ALA A 265 -7.79 23.70 14.53
C ALA A 265 -7.26 25.05 14.02
N PRO A 266 -8.11 26.05 13.72
CA PRO A 266 -7.69 27.32 13.11
C PRO A 266 -6.56 28.04 13.87
N GLY A 267 -6.61 28.03 15.21
CA GLY A 267 -5.63 28.68 16.07
C GLY A 267 -4.33 27.91 16.23
N SER A 268 -4.21 26.71 15.65
CA SER A 268 -2.94 25.99 15.62
C SER A 268 -1.96 26.55 14.59
N GLY A 269 -2.46 27.19 13.52
CA GLY A 269 -1.61 27.63 12.39
C GLY A 269 -0.90 26.50 11.64
N LEU A 270 -1.29 25.25 11.88
CA LEU A 270 -0.84 24.09 11.13
C LEU A 270 -1.62 23.97 9.82
N THR A 271 -0.93 23.58 8.76
CA THR A 271 -1.58 23.07 7.56
C THR A 271 -2.11 21.66 7.82
N LYS A 272 -2.93 21.17 6.89
CA LYS A 272 -3.45 19.80 6.94
C LYS A 272 -2.33 18.76 6.94
N ASP A 273 -1.29 18.94 6.13
CA ASP A 273 -0.19 17.98 6.05
C ASP A 273 0.80 18.14 7.21
N GLU A 274 0.97 19.33 7.79
CA GLU A 274 1.71 19.45 9.05
C GLU A 274 1.02 18.67 10.18
N LEU A 275 -0.31 18.69 10.25
CA LEU A 275 -1.03 17.87 11.23
C LEU A 275 -0.97 16.37 10.90
N LYS A 276 -1.00 15.97 9.62
CA LYS A 276 -0.76 14.57 9.24
C LYS A 276 0.66 14.11 9.61
N ALA A 277 1.66 14.99 9.54
CA ALA A 277 3.04 14.69 9.95
C ALA A 277 3.10 14.31 11.43
N LEU A 278 2.39 15.06 12.29
CA LEU A 278 2.33 14.77 13.73
C LEU A 278 1.65 13.42 14.02
N TRP A 279 0.60 13.07 13.27
CA TRP A 279 -0.01 11.74 13.36
C TRP A 279 0.91 10.63 12.84
N ALA A 280 1.68 10.90 11.79
CA ALA A 280 2.67 9.97 11.28
C ALA A 280 3.78 9.74 12.31
N GLU A 281 4.26 10.76 13.00
CA GLU A 281 5.22 10.57 14.08
C GLU A 281 4.68 9.66 15.19
N LEU A 282 3.44 9.92 15.65
CA LEU A 282 2.79 9.06 16.65
C LEU A 282 2.58 7.61 16.19
N GLY A 283 2.46 7.40 14.88
CA GLY A 283 2.24 6.10 14.26
C GLY A 283 3.52 5.37 13.84
N GLU A 284 4.70 5.97 13.94
CA GLU A 284 5.93 5.41 13.34
C GLU A 284 6.50 4.23 14.14
N ASN A 285 6.15 4.10 15.42
CA ASN A 285 6.64 3.02 16.26
C ASN A 285 5.88 1.71 16.01
N HIS A 286 6.44 0.85 15.16
CA HIS A 286 5.86 -0.44 14.77
C HIS A 286 5.47 -1.36 15.93
N LEU A 287 6.10 -1.23 17.11
CA LEU A 287 5.80 -2.05 18.30
C LEU A 287 4.42 -1.74 18.91
N ASN A 288 3.79 -0.64 18.49
CA ASN A 288 2.49 -0.23 19.00
C ASN A 288 1.30 -0.77 18.20
N HIS A 289 1.53 -1.48 17.08
CA HIS A 289 0.46 -1.93 16.21
C HIS A 289 0.12 -3.39 16.46
N GLN A 290 -1.16 -3.65 16.70
CA GLN A 290 -1.68 -5.01 16.74
C GLN A 290 -2.04 -5.46 15.33
N ILE A 291 -1.29 -6.43 14.83
CA ILE A 291 -1.50 -7.02 13.51
C ILE A 291 -2.44 -8.23 13.62
N GLY A 292 -3.49 -8.23 12.82
CA GLY A 292 -4.44 -9.35 12.67
C GLY A 292 -3.94 -10.35 11.64
N GLU A 293 -4.75 -10.62 10.62
CA GLU A 293 -4.30 -11.43 9.47
C GLU A 293 -3.26 -10.69 8.64
N TYR A 294 -2.38 -11.44 7.98
CA TYR A 294 -1.30 -10.88 7.17
C TYR A 294 -0.83 -11.86 6.10
N ALA A 295 -0.27 -11.33 5.00
CA ALA A 295 0.72 -11.99 4.15
C ALA A 295 2.03 -11.20 4.26
N ASN A 296 3.13 -11.84 4.61
CA ASN A 296 4.41 -11.19 4.90
C ASN A 296 5.58 -11.96 4.28
N GLU A 297 6.77 -11.34 4.30
CA GLU A 297 8.02 -11.92 3.81
C GLU A 297 7.96 -12.40 2.36
N MET A 298 7.08 -11.79 1.57
CA MET A 298 6.91 -12.10 0.16
C MET A 298 8.19 -11.74 -0.59
N PRO A 299 8.79 -12.66 -1.36
CA PRO A 299 9.98 -12.37 -2.15
C PRO A 299 9.74 -11.19 -3.10
N ALA A 300 10.75 -10.35 -3.32
CA ALA A 300 10.57 -9.14 -4.12
C ALA A 300 10.27 -9.43 -5.61
N GLY A 301 10.74 -10.55 -6.15
CA GLY A 301 10.78 -10.73 -7.60
C GLY A 301 11.75 -9.74 -8.27
N PRO A 302 11.68 -9.52 -9.59
CA PRO A 302 10.43 -9.41 -10.33
C PRO A 302 9.78 -10.78 -10.57
N PRO A 303 8.45 -10.89 -10.37
CA PRO A 303 7.69 -12.08 -10.77
C PRO A 303 7.80 -12.33 -12.28
N ARG A 304 7.71 -13.57 -12.70
CA ARG A 304 7.78 -13.97 -14.11
C ARG A 304 6.90 -15.19 -14.37
N PRO A 305 6.40 -15.40 -15.61
CA PRO A 305 5.62 -16.60 -15.92
C PRO A 305 6.37 -17.90 -15.58
N GLY A 306 5.69 -18.81 -14.88
CA GLY A 306 6.23 -20.08 -14.42
C GLY A 306 6.89 -20.00 -13.06
N TYR A 307 7.32 -21.15 -12.53
CA TYR A 307 7.69 -21.26 -11.12
C TYR A 307 8.76 -20.24 -10.65
N ASP A 308 8.41 -19.44 -9.65
CA ASP A 308 9.31 -18.52 -8.97
C ASP A 308 9.00 -18.35 -7.46
N PRO A 309 9.93 -17.78 -6.65
CA PRO A 309 9.74 -17.69 -5.20
C PRO A 309 8.46 -16.96 -4.74
N CYS A 310 7.92 -16.05 -5.55
CA CYS A 310 6.72 -15.24 -5.24
C CYS A 310 5.44 -16.09 -5.23
N ASP A 311 5.40 -17.21 -5.97
CA ASP A 311 4.20 -18.05 -6.17
C ASP A 311 3.59 -18.56 -4.87
N SER A 312 4.48 -18.86 -3.91
CA SER A 312 4.10 -19.30 -2.56
C SER A 312 3.25 -18.29 -1.80
N SER A 313 3.34 -17.01 -2.18
CA SER A 313 2.66 -15.89 -1.53
C SER A 313 1.37 -15.44 -2.23
N THR A 314 1.19 -15.82 -3.50
CA THR A 314 0.07 -15.37 -4.36
C THR A 314 -1.29 -15.60 -3.73
N ALA A 315 -1.58 -16.84 -3.32
CA ALA A 315 -2.87 -17.21 -2.73
C ALA A 315 -3.15 -16.40 -1.45
N LYS A 316 -2.13 -16.24 -0.59
CA LYS A 316 -2.25 -15.51 0.67
C LYS A 316 -2.43 -14.01 0.45
N PHE A 317 -1.72 -13.43 -0.52
CA PHE A 317 -1.88 -12.03 -0.94
C PHE A 317 -3.30 -11.76 -1.47
N HIS A 318 -3.78 -12.59 -2.40
CA HIS A 318 -5.13 -12.41 -2.97
C HIS A 318 -6.21 -12.59 -1.90
N ASN A 319 -6.07 -13.60 -1.04
CA ASN A 319 -7.00 -13.83 0.07
C ASN A 319 -7.10 -12.61 1.00
N MET A 320 -5.98 -11.92 1.28
CA MET A 320 -5.99 -10.70 2.10
C MET A 320 -6.84 -9.59 1.48
N ILE A 321 -6.67 -9.30 0.18
CA ILE A 321 -7.43 -8.22 -0.47
C ILE A 321 -8.92 -8.58 -0.63
N GLU A 322 -9.26 -9.82 -1.01
CA GLU A 322 -10.65 -10.25 -1.11
C GLU A 322 -11.34 -10.25 0.25
N THR A 323 -10.73 -10.88 1.26
CA THR A 323 -11.33 -11.03 2.58
C THR A 323 -11.51 -9.69 3.27
N HIS A 324 -10.48 -8.85 3.29
CA HIS A 324 -10.52 -7.64 4.09
C HIS A 324 -11.06 -6.43 3.33
N ILE A 325 -10.59 -6.15 2.12
CA ILE A 325 -11.02 -4.95 1.39
C ILE A 325 -12.43 -5.14 0.84
N ARG A 326 -12.73 -6.29 0.24
CA ARG A 326 -14.06 -6.55 -0.31
C ARG A 326 -15.02 -7.12 0.72
N GLY A 327 -14.65 -8.20 1.40
CA GLY A 327 -15.52 -8.89 2.35
C GLY A 327 -15.80 -8.08 3.62
N ASN A 328 -14.75 -7.60 4.29
CA ASN A 328 -14.87 -6.89 5.56
C ASN A 328 -14.92 -5.37 5.41
N ARG A 329 -14.73 -4.84 4.19
CA ARG A 329 -14.72 -3.40 3.90
C ARG A 329 -13.65 -2.63 4.70
N LYS A 330 -12.51 -3.27 4.98
CA LYS A 330 -11.38 -2.73 5.75
C LYS A 330 -10.18 -2.48 4.87
N ALA A 331 -9.54 -1.33 5.05
CA ALA A 331 -8.25 -1.05 4.43
C ALA A 331 -7.13 -1.86 5.09
N LEU A 332 -6.03 -2.07 4.36
CA LEU A 332 -4.87 -2.84 4.77
C LEU A 332 -3.62 -1.97 4.76
N LEU A 333 -2.65 -2.29 5.62
CA LEU A 333 -1.30 -1.74 5.55
C LEU A 333 -0.48 -2.60 4.59
N ALA A 334 0.21 -2.01 3.63
CA ALA A 334 1.07 -2.77 2.72
C ALA A 334 2.41 -2.08 2.52
N ASN A 335 3.50 -2.84 2.59
CA ASN A 335 4.76 -2.41 2.01
C ASN A 335 4.80 -2.81 0.53
N LEU A 336 4.59 -1.84 -0.35
CA LEU A 336 4.54 -2.03 -1.80
C LEU A 336 5.93 -2.03 -2.47
N ARG A 337 7.00 -1.87 -1.67
CA ARG A 337 8.41 -1.70 -2.06
C ARG A 337 8.63 -0.49 -2.98
N ALA A 338 9.91 -0.14 -3.15
CA ALA A 338 10.48 0.71 -4.19
C ALA A 338 9.64 1.89 -4.71
N PHE A 339 10.10 3.12 -4.49
CA PHE A 339 9.44 4.28 -5.12
C PHE A 339 9.81 4.34 -6.61
N PRO A 340 8.83 4.34 -7.53
CA PRO A 340 9.12 4.41 -8.97
C PRO A 340 9.80 5.74 -9.35
N PRO A 341 10.62 5.76 -10.42
CA PRO A 341 10.94 4.65 -11.32
C PRO A 341 12.27 3.94 -11.00
N ARG A 342 12.96 4.28 -9.90
CA ARG A 342 14.33 3.80 -9.61
C ARG A 342 14.53 3.15 -8.23
N GLY A 343 13.45 2.91 -7.50
CA GLY A 343 13.55 2.31 -6.18
C GLY A 343 14.11 0.88 -6.18
N THR A 344 14.73 0.48 -5.07
CA THR A 344 15.36 -0.84 -4.92
C THR A 344 14.49 -1.83 -4.13
N VAL A 345 14.81 -3.13 -4.22
CA VAL A 345 14.15 -4.20 -3.44
C VAL A 345 14.25 -4.02 -1.92
N ASN A 346 15.24 -3.25 -1.45
CA ASN A 346 15.51 -3.04 -0.03
C ASN A 346 14.70 -1.88 0.56
N GLU A 347 14.05 -1.07 -0.28
CA GLU A 347 13.24 0.04 0.20
C GLU A 347 11.95 -0.44 0.86
N VAL A 348 11.59 0.23 1.95
CA VAL A 348 10.36 -0.01 2.69
C VAL A 348 9.44 1.19 2.46
N TRP A 349 8.39 0.97 1.67
CA TRP A 349 7.38 1.99 1.36
C TRP A 349 6.02 1.50 1.80
N ASN A 350 5.59 1.98 2.97
CA ASN A 350 4.32 1.62 3.57
C ASN A 350 3.19 2.49 3.03
N HIS A 351 2.07 1.86 2.69
CA HIS A 351 0.87 2.48 2.16
C HIS A 351 -0.37 1.94 2.86
N GLY A 352 -1.38 2.79 2.99
CA GLY A 352 -2.75 2.35 3.22
C GLY A 352 -3.35 1.90 1.89
N VAL A 353 -3.90 0.69 1.84
CA VAL A 353 -4.51 0.09 0.65
C VAL A 353 -6.00 -0.10 0.91
N GLY A 354 -6.82 0.63 0.17
CA GLY A 354 -8.27 0.69 0.41
C GLY A 354 -9.13 0.20 -0.75
N LYS A 355 -8.56 -0.10 -1.91
CA LYS A 355 -9.32 -0.52 -3.09
C LYS A 355 -8.52 -1.45 -3.97
N TYR A 356 -9.21 -2.36 -4.64
CA TYR A 356 -8.66 -3.13 -5.74
C TYR A 356 -9.73 -3.41 -6.80
N THR A 357 -9.27 -3.63 -8.03
CA THR A 357 -10.07 -4.15 -9.13
C THR A 357 -9.39 -5.41 -9.67
N ALA A 358 -10.12 -6.51 -9.80
CA ALA A 358 -9.62 -7.78 -10.31
C ALA A 358 -10.46 -8.28 -11.50
N THR A 359 -9.81 -8.55 -12.63
CA THR A 359 -10.43 -9.18 -13.80
C THR A 359 -10.07 -10.66 -13.81
N TYR A 360 -11.07 -11.53 -14.00
CA TYR A 360 -10.92 -12.98 -13.89
C TYR A 360 -10.94 -13.65 -15.26
N HIS A 361 -9.99 -14.56 -15.47
CA HIS A 361 -9.90 -15.40 -16.67
C HIS A 361 -9.80 -16.87 -16.29
N ALA A 362 -10.62 -17.73 -16.89
CA ALA A 362 -10.48 -19.17 -16.75
C ALA A 362 -9.17 -19.65 -17.41
N ILE A 363 -8.49 -20.62 -16.79
CA ILE A 363 -7.28 -21.20 -17.36
C ILE A 363 -7.64 -22.49 -18.11
N PRO A 364 -7.44 -22.54 -19.45
CA PRO A 364 -7.76 -23.74 -20.24
C PRO A 364 -7.09 -25.00 -19.69
N GLY A 365 -7.87 -26.07 -19.54
CA GLY A 365 -7.36 -27.37 -19.10
C GLY A 365 -7.03 -27.50 -17.60
N LYS A 366 -7.19 -26.45 -16.79
CA LYS A 366 -6.89 -26.47 -15.33
C LYS A 366 -8.15 -26.57 -14.44
N GLY A 367 -9.32 -26.73 -15.06
CA GLY A 367 -10.61 -26.78 -14.38
C GLY A 367 -11.18 -25.39 -14.06
N PRO A 368 -12.48 -25.32 -13.72
CA PRO A 368 -13.20 -24.05 -13.65
C PRO A 368 -12.85 -23.18 -12.44
N ARG A 369 -12.18 -23.74 -11.42
CA ARG A 369 -11.75 -23.02 -10.19
C ARG A 369 -10.36 -22.39 -10.31
N ALA A 370 -9.60 -22.76 -11.33
CA ALA A 370 -8.27 -22.21 -11.58
C ALA A 370 -8.41 -20.98 -12.49
N VAL A 371 -7.94 -19.84 -12.00
CA VAL A 371 -8.09 -18.56 -12.70
C VAL A 371 -6.78 -17.80 -12.77
N ARG A 372 -6.63 -17.06 -13.86
CA ARG A 372 -5.66 -15.98 -14.03
C ARG A 372 -6.37 -14.66 -13.69
N LEU A 373 -5.70 -13.83 -12.91
CA LEU A 373 -6.20 -12.59 -12.36
C LEU A 373 -5.33 -11.43 -12.82
N GLU A 374 -5.96 -10.38 -13.34
CA GLU A 374 -5.33 -9.08 -13.56
C GLU A 374 -5.84 -8.13 -12.46
N VAL A 375 -4.96 -7.69 -11.56
CA VAL A 375 -5.31 -6.94 -10.35
C VAL A 375 -4.69 -5.55 -10.36
N ALA A 376 -5.52 -4.52 -10.29
CA ALA A 376 -5.10 -3.15 -10.00
C ALA A 376 -5.34 -2.88 -8.51
N LEU A 377 -4.26 -2.73 -7.73
CA LEU A 377 -4.28 -2.41 -6.30
C LEU A 377 -4.07 -0.92 -6.10
N GLU A 378 -4.97 -0.26 -5.36
CA GLU A 378 -4.94 1.18 -5.11
C GLU A 378 -4.53 1.47 -3.66
N GLY A 379 -3.33 2.01 -3.51
CA GLY A 379 -2.79 2.56 -2.27
C GLY A 379 -2.89 4.08 -2.24
N ASN A 380 -2.74 4.67 -1.05
CA ASN A 380 -2.57 6.11 -0.94
C ASN A 380 -1.22 6.59 -1.51
N SER A 381 -1.18 7.85 -1.94
CA SER A 381 0.06 8.55 -2.29
C SER A 381 0.94 8.69 -1.06
N GLY A 382 2.23 8.39 -1.22
CA GLY A 382 3.27 8.68 -0.25
C GLY A 382 4.04 9.98 -0.55
N SER A 383 3.70 10.67 -1.64
CA SER A 383 4.38 11.88 -2.13
C SER A 383 3.48 13.12 -2.08
N SER A 384 2.32 13.05 -1.42
CA SER A 384 1.34 14.13 -1.44
C SER A 384 1.61 15.18 -0.37
N LEU A 385 2.20 16.30 -0.77
CA LEU A 385 2.48 17.44 0.09
C LEU A 385 1.61 18.65 -0.29
N ASN A 386 0.92 19.23 0.69
CA ASN A 386 -0.05 20.32 0.54
C ASN A 386 -1.12 20.05 -0.53
N GLY A 387 -1.58 18.80 -0.62
CA GLY A 387 -2.54 18.33 -1.62
C GLY A 387 -1.99 18.26 -3.05
N GLN A 388 -0.68 18.47 -3.25
CA GLN A 388 -0.02 18.16 -4.51
C GLN A 388 0.05 16.63 -4.66
N ASP A 389 0.02 16.12 -5.90
CA ASP A 389 0.12 14.68 -6.20
C ASP A 389 -0.89 13.77 -5.44
N ASP A 390 -2.15 14.22 -5.35
CA ASP A 390 -3.25 13.51 -4.67
C ASP A 390 -3.75 12.26 -5.45
N LYS A 391 -2.97 11.78 -6.43
CA LYS A 391 -3.31 10.56 -7.19
C LYS A 391 -3.00 9.32 -6.34
N PRO A 392 -3.86 8.29 -6.33
CA PRO A 392 -3.51 7.05 -5.65
C PRO A 392 -2.31 6.38 -6.34
N ARG A 393 -1.51 5.65 -5.55
CA ARG A 393 -0.51 4.73 -6.09
C ARG A 393 -1.23 3.52 -6.64
N VAL A 394 -1.07 3.24 -7.94
CA VAL A 394 -1.72 2.10 -8.59
C VAL A 394 -0.68 1.04 -8.96
N CYS A 395 -0.72 -0.10 -8.26
CA CYS A 395 0.14 -1.24 -8.50
C CYS A 395 -0.65 -2.32 -9.26
N ASN A 396 -0.16 -2.70 -10.45
CA ASN A 396 -0.76 -3.77 -11.23
C ASN A 396 -0.03 -5.08 -10.95
N TYR A 397 -0.77 -6.14 -10.68
CA TYR A 397 -0.26 -7.49 -10.47
C TYR A 397 -1.02 -8.47 -11.34
N GLU A 398 -0.32 -9.48 -11.83
CA GLU A 398 -0.93 -10.55 -12.59
C GLU A 398 -0.48 -11.90 -12.03
N TYR A 399 -1.42 -12.81 -11.80
CA TYR A 399 -1.11 -14.12 -11.25
C TYR A 399 -2.20 -15.15 -11.49
N THR A 400 -1.86 -16.43 -11.34
CA THR A 400 -2.82 -17.53 -11.27
C THR A 400 -2.96 -18.07 -9.85
N LEU A 401 -4.16 -18.56 -9.53
CA LEU A 401 -4.44 -19.29 -8.30
C LEU A 401 -5.67 -20.19 -8.47
N VAL A 402 -5.95 -21.00 -7.44
CA VAL A 402 -7.09 -21.91 -7.42
C VAL A 402 -8.02 -21.58 -6.25
N TYR A 403 -9.32 -21.58 -6.51
CA TYR A 403 -10.35 -21.47 -5.49
C TYR A 403 -10.78 -22.84 -4.95
N GLY A 404 -11.11 -22.92 -3.67
CA GLY A 404 -11.80 -24.02 -3.01
C GLY A 404 -13.25 -24.17 -3.48
N LEU A 405 -13.91 -25.24 -3.03
CA LEU A 405 -15.33 -25.47 -3.32
C LEU A 405 -16.25 -24.48 -2.58
N ASP A 406 -15.76 -23.91 -1.48
CA ASP A 406 -16.41 -22.86 -0.70
C ASP A 406 -16.28 -21.47 -1.35
N GLY A 407 -15.62 -21.37 -2.51
CA GLY A 407 -15.38 -20.12 -3.20
C GLY A 407 -14.37 -19.21 -2.51
N ARG A 408 -13.54 -19.74 -1.63
CA ARG A 408 -12.38 -19.03 -1.07
C ARG A 408 -11.10 -19.47 -1.78
N VAL A 409 -10.05 -18.66 -1.71
CA VAL A 409 -8.75 -19.05 -2.25
C VAL A 409 -8.25 -20.31 -1.54
N ASP A 410 -7.81 -21.32 -2.32
CA ASP A 410 -7.20 -22.54 -1.77
C ASP A 410 -5.75 -22.26 -1.35
N LEU A 411 -5.57 -21.87 -0.10
CA LEU A 411 -4.26 -21.54 0.47
C LEU A 411 -3.28 -22.72 0.52
N ASN A 412 -3.76 -23.96 0.36
CA ASN A 412 -2.91 -25.15 0.40
C ASN A 412 -2.40 -25.55 -1.00
N ASN A 413 -2.99 -25.02 -2.07
CA ASN A 413 -2.62 -25.37 -3.43
C ASN A 413 -1.52 -24.47 -3.99
N ILE A 414 -0.36 -24.49 -3.34
CA ILE A 414 0.80 -23.68 -3.74
C ILE A 414 1.25 -24.01 -5.17
N ALA A 415 1.19 -25.28 -5.57
CA ALA A 415 1.57 -25.72 -6.91
C ALA A 415 0.63 -25.24 -8.04
N GLY A 416 -0.55 -24.72 -7.67
CA GLY A 416 -1.51 -24.13 -8.60
C GLY A 416 -1.37 -22.61 -8.74
N ASN A 417 -0.40 -22.00 -8.06
CA ASN A 417 -0.15 -20.56 -8.10
C ASN A 417 1.02 -20.24 -9.03
N ASP A 418 0.96 -19.07 -9.66
CA ASP A 418 2.03 -18.52 -10.52
C ASP A 418 1.92 -17.00 -10.50
N TRP A 419 2.91 -16.28 -9.97
CA TRP A 419 2.95 -14.82 -10.02
C TRP A 419 3.60 -14.36 -11.32
N ILE A 420 2.78 -13.96 -12.28
CA ILE A 420 3.19 -13.77 -13.67
C ILE A 420 3.93 -12.44 -13.88
N SER A 421 3.40 -11.34 -13.35
CA SER A 421 3.96 -10.02 -13.62
C SER A 421 3.60 -8.94 -12.59
N VAL A 422 4.34 -7.83 -12.66
CA VAL A 422 4.08 -6.57 -11.96
C VAL A 422 4.08 -5.42 -12.99
N GLY A 423 3.32 -4.37 -12.72
CA GLY A 423 3.26 -3.17 -13.57
C GLY A 423 2.61 -1.97 -12.89
N GLY A 424 2.28 -0.94 -13.68
CA GLY A 424 1.85 0.35 -13.12
C GLY A 424 2.99 0.99 -12.34
N GLU A 425 2.77 1.28 -11.07
CA GLU A 425 3.79 1.79 -10.13
C GLU A 425 4.48 0.69 -9.31
N ALA A 426 4.14 -0.59 -9.53
CA ALA A 426 4.87 -1.70 -8.93
C ALA A 426 6.12 -2.05 -9.75
N GLN A 427 7.26 -2.14 -9.07
CA GLN A 427 8.51 -2.68 -9.64
C GLN A 427 8.78 -4.13 -9.17
N TYR A 428 8.10 -4.55 -8.10
CA TYR A 428 8.32 -5.78 -7.37
C TYR A 428 6.98 -6.30 -6.83
N ALA A 429 6.95 -7.57 -6.43
CA ALA A 429 5.90 -8.04 -5.53
C ALA A 429 6.01 -7.28 -4.19
N PRO A 430 4.88 -6.97 -3.53
CA PRO A 430 4.89 -6.29 -2.24
C PRO A 430 5.68 -7.10 -1.21
N LEU A 431 6.29 -6.48 -0.20
CA LEU A 431 6.92 -7.21 0.90
C LEU A 431 5.88 -7.84 1.83
N ASN A 432 4.81 -7.09 2.10
CA ASN A 432 3.74 -7.53 2.99
C ASN A 432 2.42 -6.81 2.70
N ILE A 433 1.32 -7.41 3.17
CA ILE A 433 0.00 -6.79 3.31
C ILE A 433 -0.63 -7.31 4.61
N LEU A 434 -1.04 -6.39 5.47
CA LEU A 434 -1.32 -6.62 6.88
C LEU A 434 -2.64 -5.96 7.29
N GLN A 435 -3.42 -6.63 8.13
CA GLN A 435 -4.56 -6.02 8.81
C GLN A 435 -4.08 -5.35 10.09
N VAL A 436 -4.19 -4.02 10.18
CA VAL A 436 -3.97 -3.28 11.44
C VAL A 436 -5.28 -3.27 12.22
N THR A 437 -5.30 -3.90 13.39
CA THR A 437 -6.52 -4.06 14.20
C THR A 437 -6.65 -3.03 15.31
N LEU A 438 -5.51 -2.64 15.89
CA LEU A 438 -5.41 -1.65 16.94
C LEU A 438 -4.04 -0.96 16.84
N THR A 439 -3.95 0.27 17.31
CA THR A 439 -2.69 0.97 17.49
C THR A 439 -2.68 1.74 18.80
N ARG A 440 -1.52 1.86 19.42
CA ARG A 440 -1.23 2.86 20.43
C ARG A 440 -0.51 4.04 19.77
N TRP A 441 -1.02 5.26 19.96
CA TRP A 441 -0.43 6.46 19.38
C TRP A 441 0.70 6.98 20.29
N ALA A 442 1.90 6.43 20.10
CA ALA A 442 3.09 6.79 20.86
C ALA A 442 4.35 6.60 20.01
N GLY A 443 4.77 7.66 19.32
CA GLY A 443 5.93 7.67 18.43
C GLY A 443 7.25 7.39 19.14
N HIS A 444 8.35 7.49 18.39
CA HIS A 444 9.68 7.42 19.00
C HIS A 444 10.01 8.72 19.74
N ASN A 445 9.50 9.85 19.24
CA ASN A 445 9.66 11.15 19.86
C ASN A 445 8.78 11.30 21.12
N PRO A 446 9.35 11.31 22.33
CA PRO A 446 8.56 11.30 23.57
C PRO A 446 7.84 12.63 23.83
N TYR A 447 8.20 13.69 23.12
CA TYR A 447 7.60 15.00 23.27
C TYR A 447 6.34 15.18 22.42
N VAL A 448 6.16 14.37 21.38
CA VAL A 448 4.92 14.30 20.60
C VAL A 448 3.95 13.38 21.33
N THR A 449 2.85 13.93 21.83
CA THR A 449 1.86 13.17 22.60
C THR A 449 0.52 13.11 21.88
N GLU A 450 -0.17 11.98 21.99
CA GLU A 450 -1.51 11.81 21.43
C GLU A 450 -2.49 12.89 21.93
N ALA A 451 -2.42 13.24 23.22
CA ALA A 451 -3.30 14.26 23.79
C ALA A 451 -3.13 15.62 23.11
N ASN A 452 -1.88 16.04 22.89
CA ASN A 452 -1.58 17.30 22.22
C ASN A 452 -2.02 17.25 20.74
N VAL A 453 -1.67 16.19 20.00
CA VAL A 453 -2.07 16.07 18.58
C VAL A 453 -3.59 16.03 18.42
N ARG A 454 -4.32 15.32 19.29
CA ARG A 454 -5.79 15.33 19.30
C ARG A 454 -6.36 16.72 19.57
N SER A 455 -5.74 17.51 20.44
CA SER A 455 -6.19 18.88 20.71
C SER A 455 -6.06 19.82 19.49
N LEU A 456 -5.20 19.47 18.53
CA LEU A 456 -5.00 20.20 17.29
C LEU A 456 -5.91 19.71 16.14
N ASP A 457 -6.55 18.54 16.27
CA ASP A 457 -7.26 17.87 15.18
C ASP A 457 -8.78 17.82 15.40
N LEU A 458 -9.52 18.70 14.73
CA LEU A 458 -10.98 18.77 14.82
C LEU A 458 -11.68 17.48 14.36
N SER A 459 -11.06 16.68 13.47
CA SER A 459 -11.64 15.42 12.98
C SER A 459 -11.45 14.27 13.96
N ASN A 460 -10.42 14.33 14.82
CA ASN A 460 -9.98 13.20 15.65
C ASN A 460 -9.83 13.55 17.15
N GLY A 461 -10.46 14.63 17.65
CA GLY A 461 -10.50 14.91 19.10
C GLY A 461 -10.49 16.39 19.52
N GLY A 462 -10.33 17.32 18.59
CA GLY A 462 -10.09 18.75 18.84
C GLY A 462 -11.34 19.58 19.20
N GLY A 463 -12.52 18.97 19.32
CA GLY A 463 -13.77 19.69 19.58
C GLY A 463 -14.04 20.08 21.04
N VAL A 464 -13.27 19.56 22.01
CA VAL A 464 -13.64 19.63 23.43
C VAL A 464 -12.96 20.80 24.18
N GLY A 465 -11.88 21.36 23.63
CA GLY A 465 -11.15 22.48 24.23
C GLY A 465 -11.12 23.70 23.31
N ARG A 466 -11.55 24.88 23.78
CA ARG A 466 -11.47 26.16 23.04
C ARG A 466 -10.03 26.67 22.83
N THR A 467 -9.01 25.91 23.22
CA THR A 467 -7.61 26.33 23.29
C THR A 467 -7.08 26.87 21.95
N PHE A 468 -7.50 26.29 20.82
CA PHE A 468 -7.02 26.66 19.48
C PHE A 468 -8.15 27.14 18.56
N ALA A 469 -9.18 27.78 19.11
CA ALA A 469 -10.28 28.35 18.32
C ALA A 469 -9.99 29.75 17.73
N GLY A 470 -8.90 30.40 18.19
CA GLY A 470 -8.54 31.77 17.82
C GLY A 470 -7.66 31.89 16.58
N ALA A 471 -7.03 33.06 16.42
CA ALA A 471 -6.00 33.26 15.40
C ALA A 471 -4.71 32.50 15.78
N PRO A 472 -3.95 31.99 14.79
CA PRO A 472 -2.69 31.32 15.06
C PRO A 472 -1.66 32.29 15.67
N PRO A 473 -0.78 31.79 16.56
CA PRO A 473 0.32 32.61 17.07
C PRO A 473 1.30 32.96 15.94
N GLN A 474 2.09 34.01 16.14
CA GLN A 474 3.25 34.27 15.28
C GLN A 474 4.36 33.31 15.64
N PHE A 475 4.64 32.37 14.73
CA PHE A 475 5.75 31.43 14.90
C PHE A 475 7.09 32.12 14.69
N ARG A 476 8.03 31.78 15.56
CA ARG A 476 9.43 32.21 15.49
C ARG A 476 10.25 31.18 14.72
N PRO A 477 11.25 31.60 13.93
CA PRO A 477 12.23 30.69 13.36
C PRO A 477 12.96 29.92 14.47
N VAL A 478 13.50 28.76 14.13
CA VAL A 478 14.26 27.88 15.02
C VAL A 478 15.33 28.65 15.78
N GLY A 479 16.18 29.40 15.08
CA GLY A 479 17.28 30.13 15.72
C GLY A 479 16.81 31.09 16.81
N ASN A 480 15.60 31.63 16.69
CA ASN A 480 14.99 32.50 17.71
C ASN A 480 14.25 31.73 18.80
N TYR A 481 13.64 30.59 18.45
CA TYR A 481 12.88 29.77 19.38
C TYR A 481 13.77 28.95 20.32
N GLU A 482 14.83 28.36 19.78
CA GLU A 482 15.76 27.49 20.48
C GLU A 482 16.92 28.26 21.15
N ALA A 483 17.08 29.55 20.89
CA ALA A 483 18.07 30.39 21.56
C ALA A 483 17.96 30.28 23.09
N GLY A 484 19.03 29.79 23.72
CA GLY A 484 19.13 29.63 25.18
C GLY A 484 18.44 28.39 25.75
N ARG A 485 17.86 27.53 24.90
CA ARG A 485 17.36 26.21 25.33
C ARG A 485 18.52 25.20 25.39
N PRO A 486 18.49 24.25 26.33
CA PRO A 486 19.53 23.22 26.40
C PRO A 486 19.48 22.33 25.16
N ALA A 487 20.65 22.03 24.60
CA ALA A 487 20.76 21.06 23.52
C ALA A 487 20.28 19.69 24.00
N ILE A 488 19.46 19.01 23.20
CA ILE A 488 19.13 17.62 23.46
C ILE A 488 20.36 16.78 23.10
N ALA A 489 20.89 16.07 24.08
CA ALA A 489 21.95 15.10 23.82
C ALA A 489 21.42 14.04 22.86
N SER A 490 22.11 13.84 21.74
CA SER A 490 21.82 12.69 20.89
C SER A 490 22.09 11.43 21.72
N ASN A 491 21.15 10.50 21.79
CA ASN A 491 21.37 9.20 22.42
C ASN A 491 22.22 8.29 21.51
N ARG A 492 23.26 8.84 20.88
CA ARG A 492 24.22 8.12 20.02
C ARG A 492 25.20 7.23 20.80
N ALA A 493 25.06 7.13 22.12
CA ALA A 493 25.91 6.29 22.98
C ALA A 493 25.77 4.76 22.75
N GLY A 494 25.27 4.32 21.59
CA GLY A 494 25.06 2.91 21.22
C GLY A 494 25.74 2.43 19.94
N ASP A 495 26.32 3.29 19.09
CA ASP A 495 27.00 2.87 17.84
C ASP A 495 28.47 2.47 18.06
N ILE A 496 28.73 1.61 19.06
CA ILE A 496 30.07 1.09 19.41
C ILE A 496 30.62 0.05 18.39
N ASN A 497 29.91 -0.26 17.29
CA ASN A 497 30.41 -1.22 16.29
C ASN A 497 31.26 -0.62 15.15
N SER A 498 31.58 0.68 15.16
CA SER A 498 32.38 1.32 14.11
C SER A 498 33.90 1.28 14.36
N ALA A 499 34.44 0.19 14.90
CA ALA A 499 35.88 0.03 15.16
C ALA A 499 36.59 -1.00 14.26
N ASN A 500 35.91 -1.65 13.32
CA ASN A 500 36.58 -2.50 12.32
C ASN A 500 36.34 -1.95 10.92
N GLY A 501 37.43 -1.42 10.34
CA GLY A 501 37.47 -0.85 8.99
C GLY A 501 37.25 -1.89 7.91
N ASP A 502 35.98 -2.13 7.58
CA ASP A 502 35.60 -2.79 6.33
C ASP A 502 34.60 -1.89 5.59
N THR A 503 34.99 -1.41 4.41
CA THR A 503 34.33 -0.39 3.60
C THR A 503 33.12 -0.91 2.81
N SER A 504 32.43 -1.93 3.33
CA SER A 504 31.22 -2.48 2.68
C SER A 504 29.94 -2.02 3.39
N SER A 505 29.28 -1.04 2.79
CA SER A 505 27.87 -0.65 3.00
C SER A 505 27.42 -0.50 4.46
N LEU A 506 27.39 0.75 4.93
CA LEU A 506 26.49 1.19 5.99
C LEU A 506 25.06 0.80 5.58
N GLN A 507 24.57 -0.31 6.12
CA GLN A 507 23.18 -0.69 5.92
C GLN A 507 22.31 0.27 6.75
N PRO A 508 21.30 0.92 6.15
CA PRO A 508 20.31 1.67 6.93
C PRO A 508 19.73 0.72 7.96
N ARG A 509 19.44 1.22 9.18
CA ARG A 509 18.84 0.48 10.29
C ARG A 509 17.82 -0.52 9.73
N ARG A 510 18.26 -1.77 9.56
CA ARG A 510 17.45 -2.82 8.95
C ARG A 510 16.22 -2.94 9.82
N GLY A 511 15.08 -2.53 9.26
CA GLY A 511 13.80 -2.56 9.93
C GLY A 511 13.64 -3.92 10.61
N LEU A 512 13.37 -3.87 11.91
CA LEU A 512 13.09 -4.99 12.79
C LEU A 512 11.75 -5.69 12.45
N PHE A 513 11.37 -5.72 11.17
CA PHE A 513 10.18 -6.41 10.65
C PHE A 513 10.33 -7.94 10.57
N ARG A 514 11.48 -8.50 10.96
CA ARG A 514 11.65 -9.95 11.22
C ARG A 514 10.89 -10.44 12.47
N MET A 515 10.26 -9.56 13.26
CA MET A 515 9.56 -9.94 14.50
C MET A 515 8.09 -10.37 14.32
N PHE A 516 7.54 -10.42 13.10
CA PHE A 516 6.20 -10.98 12.87
C PHE A 516 6.20 -12.49 12.53
N GLY A 517 7.29 -13.20 12.87
CA GLY A 517 7.43 -14.64 12.75
C GLY A 517 7.60 -15.31 14.11
N ARG A 518 6.48 -15.59 14.80
CA ARG A 518 6.35 -16.72 15.72
C ARG A 518 4.98 -17.35 15.59
#